data_AF-A0A4P0YAA4-F1
#
_entry.id   AF-A0A4P0YAA4-F1
#
_cell.length_a   1.000
_cell.length_b   1.000
_cell.length_c   1.000
_cell.angle_alpha   90.00
_cell.angle_beta   90.00
_cell.angle_gamma   90.00
#
_symmetry.space_group_name_H-M   'P 1'
#
loop_
_entity.id
_entity.type
_entity.pdbx_description
1 polymer ?
#
loop_
_entity_poly.entity_id
_entity_poly.type
_entity_poly.pdbx_seq_one_letter_code
_entity_poly.pdbx_strand_id
1 'polypeptide(L)'
;MKQLADITADLPRFSDALERFTARLGLEIAGLDADHISLRCHQNTTAERWRRGLEQCGTLLSENMINGRPICLFKLAEPVCVAHWRFHIVELPWPGEKRYPMKAGSISKSSCPAIGNLKCPRAGAAGR
;
A
#
# COMPACT_ATOMS: atom_id res chain seq x y z
N MET A 1 13.36 12.62 5.33
CA MET A 1 12.64 11.36 5.05
C MET A 1 13.44 10.42 4.16
N LYS A 2 14.66 9.98 4.55
CA LYS A 2 15.44 9.03 3.73
C LYS A 2 14.89 7.60 3.79
N GLN A 3 14.12 7.28 4.82
CA GLN A 3 13.62 5.94 5.09
C GLN A 3 12.50 5.52 4.14
N LEU A 4 11.68 6.47 3.69
CA LEU A 4 10.54 6.26 2.80
C LEU A 4 10.84 6.63 1.34
N ALA A 5 12.06 7.07 1.03
CA ALA A 5 12.42 7.55 -0.31
C ALA A 5 12.14 6.54 -1.41
N ASP A 6 12.34 5.25 -1.13
CA ASP A 6 12.06 4.16 -2.06
C ASP A 6 10.55 4.05 -2.36
N ILE A 7 9.69 4.18 -1.34
CA ILE A 7 8.23 4.18 -1.50
C ILE A 7 7.80 5.41 -2.30
N THR A 8 8.29 6.59 -1.92
CA THR A 8 7.94 7.84 -2.60
C THR A 8 8.35 7.82 -4.08
N ALA A 9 9.52 7.23 -4.40
CA ALA A 9 9.97 7.06 -5.77
C ALA A 9 9.14 6.02 -6.56
N ASP A 10 8.59 5.01 -5.89
CA ASP A 10 7.71 4.01 -6.50
C ASP A 10 6.25 4.48 -6.65
N LEU A 11 5.81 5.52 -5.94
CA LEU A 11 4.42 6.02 -6.01
C LEU A 11 3.97 6.42 -7.43
N PRO A 12 4.75 7.20 -8.23
CA PRO A 12 4.37 7.53 -9.60
C PRO A 12 4.20 6.26 -10.46
N ARG A 13 5.13 5.32 -10.32
CA ARG A 13 5.07 4.03 -11.03
C ARG A 13 3.85 3.20 -10.63
N PHE A 14 3.46 3.25 -9.36
CA PHE A 14 2.26 2.61 -8.86
C PHE A 14 0.99 3.27 -9.42
N SER A 15 0.94 4.60 -9.46
CA SER A 15 -0.16 5.37 -10.08
C SER A 15 -0.37 4.96 -11.53
N ASP A 16 0.71 4.91 -12.32
CA ASP A 16 0.65 4.47 -13.72
C ASP A 16 0.17 3.02 -13.86
N ALA A 17 0.66 2.12 -13.01
CA ALA A 17 0.28 0.71 -13.04
C ALA A 17 -1.21 0.52 -12.71
N LEU A 18 -1.71 1.29 -11.75
CA LEU A 18 -3.10 1.31 -11.33
C LEU A 18 -4.01 1.88 -12.42
N GLU A 19 -3.66 3.01 -13.02
CA GLU A 19 -4.42 3.60 -14.13
C GLU A 19 -4.49 2.62 -15.31
N ARG A 20 -3.37 1.99 -15.66
CA ARG A 20 -3.35 0.95 -16.70
C ARG A 20 -4.21 -0.26 -16.33
N PHE A 21 -4.18 -0.68 -15.07
CA PHE A 21 -4.97 -1.83 -14.61
C PHE A 21 -6.47 -1.55 -14.66
N THR A 22 -6.88 -0.37 -14.22
CA THR A 22 -8.28 0.06 -14.19
C THR A 22 -8.81 0.31 -15.60
N ALA A 23 -8.02 0.94 -16.46
CA ALA A 23 -8.31 1.06 -17.90
C ALA A 23 -8.47 -0.32 -18.57
N ARG A 24 -7.62 -1.29 -18.24
CA ARG A 24 -7.72 -2.67 -18.76
C ARG A 24 -8.97 -3.41 -18.28
N LEU A 25 -9.45 -3.11 -17.08
CA LEU A 25 -10.67 -3.69 -16.54
C LEU A 25 -11.94 -2.93 -16.93
N GLY A 26 -11.81 -1.76 -17.57
CA GLY A 26 -12.93 -0.86 -17.82
C GLY A 26 -13.57 -0.32 -16.54
N LEU A 27 -12.80 -0.27 -15.44
CA LEU A 27 -13.27 0.23 -14.15
C LEU A 27 -13.09 1.74 -14.09
N GLU A 28 -14.20 2.45 -13.90
CA GLU A 28 -14.17 3.89 -13.69
C GLU A 28 -13.77 4.19 -12.24
N ILE A 29 -12.51 4.58 -12.06
CA ILE A 29 -11.94 4.85 -10.74
C ILE A 29 -12.45 6.15 -10.10
N ALA A 30 -12.94 7.11 -10.91
CA ALA A 30 -13.35 8.43 -10.45
C ALA A 30 -14.46 8.43 -9.36
N GLY A 31 -15.23 7.34 -9.24
CA GLY A 31 -16.22 7.18 -8.18
C GLY A 31 -15.79 6.27 -7.02
N LEU A 32 -14.68 5.54 -7.15
CA LEU A 32 -14.25 4.58 -6.14
C LEU A 32 -13.56 5.31 -5.00
N ASP A 33 -13.87 4.93 -3.77
CA ASP A 33 -13.15 5.41 -2.59
C ASP A 33 -12.16 4.34 -2.14
N ALA A 34 -10.94 4.78 -1.84
CA ALA A 34 -9.88 3.90 -1.37
C ALA A 34 -9.59 4.21 0.10
N ASP A 35 -9.81 3.24 0.98
CA ASP A 35 -9.71 3.44 2.44
C ASP A 35 -8.26 3.53 2.92
N HIS A 36 -7.36 2.71 2.37
CA HIS A 36 -5.96 2.65 2.77
C HIS A 36 -5.05 2.09 1.67
N ILE A 37 -3.75 2.34 1.80
CA ILE A 37 -2.71 1.75 0.96
C ILE A 37 -1.88 0.77 1.78
N SER A 38 -1.66 -0.43 1.27
CA SER A 38 -0.84 -1.46 1.90
C SER A 38 0.53 -1.54 1.21
N LEU A 39 1.60 -1.59 1.99
CA LEU A 39 2.97 -1.68 1.51
C LEU A 39 3.51 -3.08 1.73
N ARG A 40 3.90 -3.76 0.66
CA ARG A 40 4.50 -5.10 0.77
C ARG A 40 6.00 -5.05 0.57
N CYS A 41 6.73 -5.55 1.56
CA CYS A 41 8.17 -5.80 1.46
C CYS A 41 8.48 -7.27 1.76
N HIS A 42 9.64 -7.72 1.29
CA HIS A 42 10.11 -9.10 1.48
C HIS A 42 11.24 -9.21 2.52
N GLN A 43 11.79 -8.08 2.98
CA GLN A 43 12.94 -8.01 3.89
C GLN A 43 12.55 -7.32 5.20
N ASN A 44 12.80 -7.95 6.34
CA ASN A 44 12.50 -7.39 7.67
C ASN A 44 13.20 -6.05 7.89
N THR A 45 14.43 -5.91 7.39
CA THR A 45 15.20 -4.65 7.46
C THR A 45 14.51 -3.50 6.73
N THR A 46 13.80 -3.79 5.63
CA THR A 46 13.01 -2.79 4.89
C THR A 46 11.74 -2.43 5.65
N ALA A 47 11.05 -3.43 6.22
CA ALA A 47 9.87 -3.21 7.06
C ALA A 47 10.19 -2.30 8.26
N GLU A 48 11.27 -2.57 8.97
CA GLU A 48 11.72 -1.76 10.11
C GLU A 48 12.08 -0.33 9.70
N ARG A 49 12.78 -0.18 8.58
CA ARG A 49 13.13 1.15 8.04
C ARG A 49 11.87 1.94 7.71
N TRP A 50 10.89 1.31 7.05
CA TRP A 50 9.63 1.96 6.71
C TRP A 50 8.80 2.28 7.95
N ARG A 51 8.70 1.37 8.93
CA ARG A 51 8.06 1.66 10.22
C ARG A 51 8.64 2.93 10.86
N ARG A 52 9.96 3.02 10.98
CA ARG A 52 10.62 4.21 11.55
C ARG A 52 10.32 5.48 10.76
N GLY A 53 10.21 5.38 9.43
CA GLY A 53 9.82 6.50 8.57
C GLY A 53 8.35 6.91 8.75
N LEU A 54 7.46 5.94 8.86
CA LEU A 54 6.02 6.14 9.05
C LEU A 54 5.72 6.70 10.44
N GLU A 55 6.40 6.23 11.49
CA GLU A 55 6.31 6.78 12.85
C GLU A 55 6.80 8.24 12.93
N GLN A 56 7.65 8.69 12.00
CA GLN A 56 8.08 10.10 11.93
C GLN A 56 7.07 11.00 11.21
N CYS A 57 6.28 10.44 10.28
CA CYS A 57 5.37 11.20 9.43
C CYS A 57 3.89 10.96 9.78
N GLY A 58 3.62 10.14 10.80
CA GLY A 58 2.30 9.65 11.15
C GLY A 58 2.29 8.99 12.52
N THR A 59 1.16 8.39 12.87
CA THR A 59 0.92 7.76 14.17
C THR A 59 0.45 6.33 13.95
N LEU A 60 0.97 5.38 14.74
CA LEU A 60 0.49 4.01 14.74
C LEU A 60 -0.97 3.99 15.22
N LEU A 61 -1.90 3.57 14.36
CA LEU A 61 -3.31 3.39 14.71
C LEU A 61 -3.56 2.04 15.37
N SER A 62 -3.00 0.97 14.79
CA SER A 62 -3.21 -0.39 15.27
C SER A 62 -2.07 -1.28 14.81
N GLU A 63 -1.69 -2.24 15.63
CA GLU A 63 -0.78 -3.33 15.26
C GLU A 63 -1.53 -4.63 15.50
N ASN A 64 -1.75 -5.42 14.45
CA ASN A 64 -2.52 -6.67 14.53
C ASN A 64 -1.66 -7.86 14.10
N MET A 65 -1.69 -8.95 14.86
CA MET A 65 -0.91 -10.14 14.57
C MET A 65 -1.70 -11.10 13.68
N ILE A 66 -1.40 -11.14 12.39
CA ILE A 66 -2.08 -12.00 11.42
C ILE A 66 -1.12 -13.09 10.93
N ASN A 67 -1.49 -14.37 11.09
CA ASN A 67 -0.65 -15.50 10.70
C ASN A 67 0.78 -15.47 11.30
N GLY A 68 0.92 -15.01 12.54
CA GLY A 68 2.21 -14.87 13.22
C GLY A 68 3.10 -13.76 12.67
N ARG A 69 2.52 -12.79 11.95
CA ARG A 69 3.21 -11.62 11.40
C ARG A 69 2.52 -10.34 11.89
N PRO A 70 3.25 -9.37 12.44
CA PRO A 70 2.64 -8.11 12.83
C PRO A 70 2.25 -7.31 11.58
N ILE A 71 1.04 -6.80 11.54
CA ILE A 71 0.56 -5.87 10.51
C ILE A 71 0.29 -4.55 11.21
N CYS A 72 1.08 -3.54 10.86
CA CYS A 72 0.96 -2.21 11.45
C CYS A 72 0.16 -1.30 10.54
N LEU A 73 -0.87 -0.66 11.07
CA LEU A 73 -1.63 0.40 10.43
C LEU A 73 -1.15 1.74 10.98
N PHE A 74 -0.66 2.60 10.10
CA PHE A 74 -0.21 3.95 10.40
C PHE A 74 -1.16 4.96 9.78
N LYS A 75 -1.52 6.01 10.53
CA LYS A 75 -2.20 7.19 10.01
C LYS A 75 -1.17 8.27 9.75
N LEU A 76 -0.98 8.63 8.49
CA LEU A 76 -0.12 9.73 8.10
C LEU A 76 -0.76 11.07 8.49
N ALA A 77 0.08 12.01 8.91
CA ALA A 77 -0.34 13.39 9.13
C ALA A 77 -0.75 14.06 7.80
N GLU A 78 0.03 13.80 6.75
CA GLU A 78 -0.24 14.25 5.38
C GLU A 78 -0.66 13.07 4.50
N PRO A 79 -1.77 13.17 3.75
CA PRO A 79 -2.19 12.08 2.87
C PRO A 79 -1.23 11.89 1.71
N VAL A 80 -1.04 10.62 1.32
CA VAL A 80 -0.34 10.27 0.08
C VAL A 80 -1.32 10.36 -1.08
N CYS A 81 -1.01 11.20 -2.06
CA CYS A 81 -1.81 11.33 -3.27
C CYS A 81 -1.38 10.31 -4.33
N VAL A 82 -2.30 9.48 -4.81
CA VAL A 82 -2.11 8.58 -5.96
C VAL A 82 -3.28 8.79 -6.90
N ALA A 83 -3.02 9.25 -8.12
CA ALA A 83 -4.04 9.75 -9.04
C ALA A 83 -4.98 10.76 -8.34
N HIS A 84 -6.24 10.41 -8.14
CA HIS A 84 -7.25 11.24 -7.45
C HIS A 84 -7.50 10.80 -5.99
N TRP A 85 -6.91 9.69 -5.54
CA TRP A 85 -7.06 9.18 -4.18
C TRP A 85 -6.08 9.82 -3.20
N ARG A 86 -6.54 9.99 -1.97
CA ARG A 86 -5.77 10.55 -0.85
C ARG A 86 -5.72 9.54 0.29
N PHE A 87 -4.59 8.85 0.41
CA PHE A 87 -4.39 7.82 1.41
C PHE A 87 -3.86 8.41 2.71
N HIS A 88 -4.72 8.48 3.73
CA HIS A 88 -4.30 8.83 5.09
C HIS A 88 -3.80 7.62 5.87
N ILE A 89 -4.22 6.41 5.49
CA ILE A 89 -3.91 5.18 6.20
C ILE A 89 -2.96 4.34 5.36
N VAL A 90 -1.84 3.96 5.96
CA VAL A 90 -0.83 3.08 5.39
C VAL A 90 -0.77 1.80 6.22
N GLU A 91 -1.02 0.66 5.58
CA GLU A 91 -0.83 -0.66 6.17
C GLU A 91 0.57 -1.19 5.82
N LEU A 92 1.30 -1.68 6.81
CA LEU A 92 2.60 -2.30 6.68
C LEU A 92 2.57 -3.72 7.26
N PRO A 93 2.26 -4.74 6.44
CA PRO A 93 2.44 -6.13 6.82
C PRO A 93 3.92 -6.51 6.94
N TRP A 94 4.34 -7.07 8.08
CA TRP A 94 5.70 -7.58 8.20
C TRP A 94 5.94 -8.79 7.30
N PRO A 95 7.11 -8.85 6.64
CA PRO A 95 7.59 -10.10 6.08
C PRO A 95 7.89 -11.06 7.23
N GLY A 96 7.08 -12.08 7.39
CA GLY A 96 7.39 -13.19 8.27
C GLY A 96 8.30 -14.25 7.65
N GLU A 97 8.64 -15.21 8.49
CA GLU A 97 9.81 -16.08 8.42
C GLU A 97 9.87 -17.13 7.31
N LYS A 98 8.88 -17.21 6.41
CA LYS A 98 8.99 -18.07 5.22
C LYS A 98 9.95 -17.44 4.21
N ARG A 99 11.25 -17.60 4.48
CA ARG A 99 12.30 -17.58 3.46
C ARG A 99 11.98 -18.69 2.47
N TYR A 100 11.34 -18.33 1.36
CA TYR A 100 11.38 -19.22 0.20
C TYR A 100 12.85 -19.28 -0.22
N PRO A 101 13.50 -20.45 -0.28
CA PRO A 101 14.85 -20.52 -0.81
C PRO A 101 14.80 -19.99 -2.24
N MET A 102 15.54 -18.91 -2.49
CA MET A 102 15.77 -18.36 -3.81
C MET A 102 16.36 -19.46 -4.69
N LYS A 103 15.54 -20.09 -5.54
CA LYS A 103 16.06 -20.71 -6.76
C LYS A 103 16.31 -19.58 -7.75
N ALA A 104 17.56 -19.51 -8.22
CA ALA A 104 18.07 -18.49 -9.11
C ALA A 104 17.13 -18.23 -10.30
N GLY A 105 16.89 -16.95 -10.58
CA GLY A 105 16.24 -16.49 -11.81
C GLY A 105 14.78 -16.08 -11.65
N SER A 106 14.48 -15.03 -10.87
CA SER A 106 13.25 -14.24 -11.01
C SER A 106 13.35 -12.91 -10.25
N ILE A 107 13.50 -11.84 -11.02
CA ILE A 107 13.34 -10.39 -10.74
C ILE A 107 12.95 -10.03 -9.29
N SER A 108 13.86 -9.35 -8.59
CA SER A 108 13.61 -8.65 -7.32
C SER A 108 12.52 -7.59 -7.50
N LYS A 109 11.28 -7.89 -7.12
CA LYS A 109 10.24 -6.87 -6.92
C LYS A 109 10.41 -6.31 -5.50
N SER A 110 11.22 -5.27 -5.40
CA SER A 110 11.76 -4.72 -4.15
C SER A 110 10.75 -4.01 -3.26
N SER A 111 9.62 -3.55 -3.78
CA SER A 111 8.54 -2.93 -3.02
C SER A 111 7.33 -2.87 -3.95
N CYS A 112 6.17 -3.34 -3.51
CA CYS A 112 4.95 -3.15 -4.28
C CYS A 112 3.90 -2.54 -3.36
N PRO A 113 3.53 -1.26 -3.58
CA PRO A 113 2.32 -0.72 -2.99
C PRO A 113 1.12 -1.48 -3.57
N ALA A 114 0.13 -1.72 -2.73
CA ALA A 114 -1.17 -2.28 -3.10
C ALA A 114 -2.23 -1.40 -2.47
N ILE A 115 -3.36 -1.16 -3.14
CA ILE A 115 -4.48 -0.45 -2.51
C ILE A 115 -5.30 -1.46 -1.73
N GLY A 116 -5.48 -1.17 -0.44
CA GLY A 116 -6.30 -1.95 0.46
C GLY A 116 -7.76 -1.56 0.29
N ASN A 117 -8.57 -2.56 -0.07
CA ASN A 117 -10.01 -2.51 -0.27
C ASN A 117 -10.52 -1.28 -1.05
N LEU A 118 -10.82 -1.48 -2.34
CA LEU A 118 -11.44 -0.45 -3.16
C LEU A 118 -12.96 -0.54 -2.93
N LYS A 119 -13.51 0.41 -2.19
CA LYS A 119 -14.94 0.43 -1.90
C LYS A 119 -15.62 1.09 -3.09
N CYS A 120 -16.30 0.29 -3.90
CA CYS A 120 -17.17 0.85 -4.91
C CYS A 120 -18.20 1.77 -4.23
N PRO A 121 -18.45 2.97 -4.76
CA PRO A 121 -19.59 3.74 -4.31
C PRO A 121 -20.77 2.81 -4.59
N ARG A 122 -21.59 2.55 -3.58
CA ARG A 122 -22.85 1.84 -3.82
C ARG A 122 -23.50 2.56 -4.98
N ALA A 123 -23.66 1.86 -6.11
CA ALA A 123 -24.41 2.37 -7.23
C ALA A 123 -25.74 2.84 -6.66
N GLY A 124 -25.92 4.16 -6.57
CA GLY A 124 -27.18 4.74 -6.19
C GLY A 124 -28.17 4.18 -7.18
N ALA A 125 -29.11 3.38 -6.68
CA ALA A 125 -30.23 2.91 -7.46
C ALA A 125 -30.82 4.13 -8.18
N ALA A 126 -30.70 4.14 -9.50
CA ALA A 126 -31.45 5.05 -10.34
C ALA A 126 -32.92 4.67 -10.17
N GLY A 127 -33.55 5.26 -9.15
CA GLY A 127 -35.00 5.23 -8.99
C GLY A 127 -35.63 5.92 -10.19
N ARG A 128 -36.40 5.15 -10.96
CA ARG A 128 -37.53 5.66 -11.73
C ARG A 128 -38.77 4.96 -11.21
#